data_AF-A0A925PS95-F1
#
_entry.id   AF-A0A925PS95-F1
#
_cell.length_a   1.000
_cell.length_b   1.000
_cell.length_c   1.000
_cell.angle_alpha   90.00
_cell.angle_beta   90.00
_cell.angle_gamma   90.00
#
_symmetry.space_group_name_H-M   'P 1'
#
loop_
_entity.id
_entity.type
_entity.pdbx_description
1 polymer ?
#
loop_
_entity_poly.entity_id
_entity_poly.type
_entity_poly.pdbx_seq_one_letter_code
_entity_poly.pdbx_strand_id
1 'polypeptide(L)'
;DAEVVETELMLADLESLEKRRNGVEKKAKQGDKEAKLTLELIDRALPLLQEGKSARLVQRSEDEEKTFRELQLLTSKPALYVCNVDEASAATGNSMTKLVEDYARQHNAAVIVISAEIESQVAQLPDVEQAEYLETLGLHEPGLNRLIREAYQLLGLQTYFTAGPKEARAWTIHKGDRAPQAAGVIHTDFERGFIRAQTIAYDDYVTLGGEVPAKEAGKARDEGKEYVVKDGDVMLFKFNT
;
A
#
# COMPACT_ATOMS: atom_id res chain seq x y z
N ASP A 1 -12.99 -7.90 20.08
CA ASP A 1 -13.32 -7.69 18.64
C ASP A 1 -12.14 -7.96 17.73
N ALA A 2 -11.07 -7.16 17.77
CA ALA A 2 -9.87 -7.37 16.94
C ALA A 2 -9.32 -8.82 17.05
N GLU A 3 -9.19 -9.32 18.27
CA GLU A 3 -8.73 -10.69 18.54
C GLU A 3 -9.66 -11.76 17.96
N VAL A 4 -10.99 -11.54 18.01
CA VAL A 4 -11.96 -12.47 17.45
C VAL A 4 -11.78 -12.58 15.94
N VAL A 5 -11.71 -11.44 15.25
CA VAL A 5 -11.51 -11.41 13.78
C VAL A 5 -10.18 -12.07 13.42
N GLU A 6 -9.07 -11.67 14.06
CA GLU A 6 -7.76 -12.23 13.74
C GLU A 6 -7.70 -13.75 14.02
N THR A 7 -8.33 -14.21 15.10
CA THR A 7 -8.40 -15.66 15.43
C THR A 7 -9.17 -16.44 14.37
N GLU A 8 -10.33 -15.95 13.92
CA GLU A 8 -11.11 -16.61 12.87
C GLU A 8 -10.32 -16.70 11.54
N LEU A 9 -9.60 -15.62 11.19
CA LEU A 9 -8.75 -15.61 9.99
C LEU A 9 -7.58 -16.60 10.13
N MET A 10 -6.94 -16.68 11.31
CA MET A 10 -5.84 -17.60 11.57
C MET A 10 -6.32 -19.06 11.54
N LEU A 11 -7.50 -19.36 12.07
CA LEU A 11 -8.08 -20.70 12.03
C LEU A 11 -8.36 -21.15 10.59
N ALA A 12 -8.89 -20.26 9.74
CA ALA A 12 -9.09 -20.53 8.32
C ALA A 12 -7.78 -20.81 7.59
N ASP A 13 -6.73 -20.03 7.87
CA ASP A 13 -5.40 -20.24 7.29
C ASP A 13 -4.77 -21.54 7.78
N LEU A 14 -4.90 -21.86 9.07
CA LEU A 14 -4.39 -23.09 9.67
C LEU A 14 -5.01 -24.31 9.00
N GLU A 15 -6.34 -24.35 8.89
CA GLU A 15 -7.06 -25.45 8.24
C GLU A 15 -6.67 -25.59 6.76
N SER A 16 -6.53 -24.45 6.05
CA SER A 16 -6.11 -24.42 4.64
C SER A 16 -4.70 -25.01 4.47
N LEU A 17 -3.76 -24.63 5.32
CA LEU A 17 -2.38 -25.10 5.29
C LEU A 17 -2.26 -26.58 5.65
N GLU A 18 -2.93 -27.04 6.70
CA GLU A 18 -2.92 -28.45 7.12
C GLU A 18 -3.44 -29.38 6.02
N LYS A 19 -4.54 -29.00 5.36
CA LYS A 19 -5.09 -29.73 4.21
C LYS A 19 -4.13 -29.77 3.04
N ARG A 20 -3.49 -28.64 2.73
CA ARG A 20 -2.58 -28.50 1.57
C ARG A 20 -1.24 -29.22 1.78
N ARG A 21 -0.72 -29.21 3.02
CA ARG A 21 0.61 -29.73 3.38
C ARG A 21 0.85 -31.15 2.88
N ASN A 22 -0.09 -32.07 3.12
CA ASN A 22 0.06 -33.48 2.74
C ASN A 22 0.24 -33.69 1.23
N GLY A 23 -0.46 -32.90 0.40
CA GLY A 23 -0.34 -32.97 -1.05
C GLY A 23 0.99 -32.41 -1.54
N VAL A 24 1.41 -31.28 -0.97
CA VAL A 24 2.69 -30.63 -1.29
C VAL A 24 3.87 -31.50 -0.86
N GLU A 25 3.81 -32.11 0.33
CA GLU A 25 4.86 -32.98 0.86
C GLU A 25 5.11 -34.19 -0.04
N LYS A 26 4.06 -34.81 -0.57
CA LYS A 26 4.17 -35.93 -1.53
C LYS A 26 4.93 -35.51 -2.79
N LYS A 27 4.59 -34.35 -3.37
CA LYS A 27 5.27 -33.82 -4.57
C LYS A 27 6.72 -33.44 -4.26
N ALA A 28 6.98 -32.81 -3.11
CA ALA A 28 8.32 -32.45 -2.68
C ALA A 28 9.25 -33.68 -2.55
N LYS A 29 8.74 -34.78 -1.99
CA LYS A 29 9.44 -36.08 -1.90
C LYS A 29 9.71 -36.71 -3.27
N GLN A 30 8.89 -36.43 -4.27
CA GLN A 30 9.09 -36.87 -5.66
C GLN A 30 10.12 -36.02 -6.43
N GLY A 31 10.70 -34.99 -5.79
CA GLY A 31 11.78 -34.18 -6.35
C GLY A 31 11.33 -32.85 -6.95
N ASP A 32 10.04 -32.50 -6.85
CA ASP A 32 9.52 -31.20 -7.28
C ASP A 32 10.11 -30.06 -6.42
N LYS A 33 10.85 -29.16 -7.07
CA LYS A 33 11.53 -28.04 -6.41
C LYS A 33 10.57 -26.96 -5.92
N GLU A 34 9.51 -26.66 -6.67
CA GLU A 34 8.50 -25.68 -6.27
C GLU A 34 7.69 -26.20 -5.09
N ALA A 35 7.37 -27.50 -5.10
CA ALA A 35 6.71 -28.14 -3.96
C ALA A 35 7.59 -28.16 -2.70
N LYS A 36 8.92 -28.32 -2.83
CA LYS A 36 9.84 -28.20 -1.68
C LYS A 36 9.81 -26.81 -1.07
N LEU A 37 9.96 -25.76 -1.89
CA LEU A 37 9.90 -24.39 -1.41
C LEU A 37 8.55 -24.07 -0.75
N THR A 38 7.45 -24.48 -1.39
CA THR A 38 6.11 -24.33 -0.83
C THR A 38 5.99 -25.02 0.53
N LEU A 39 6.49 -26.26 0.65
CA LEU A 39 6.46 -27.01 1.91
C LEU A 39 7.24 -26.28 3.01
N GLU A 40 8.44 -25.75 2.71
CA GLU A 40 9.25 -24.99 3.66
C GLU A 40 8.55 -23.72 4.15
N LEU A 41 7.79 -23.04 3.29
CA LEU A 41 6.97 -21.89 3.68
C LEU A 41 5.78 -22.29 4.54
N ILE A 42 5.10 -23.40 4.21
CA ILE A 42 4.01 -23.96 5.02
C ILE A 42 4.52 -24.35 6.41
N ASP A 43 5.66 -25.04 6.49
CA ASP A 43 6.26 -25.50 7.73
C ASP A 43 6.77 -24.34 8.61
N ARG A 44 7.07 -23.17 8.02
CA ARG A 44 7.32 -21.92 8.75
C ARG A 44 6.04 -21.23 9.24
N ALA A 45 4.95 -21.30 8.48
CA ALA A 45 3.70 -20.62 8.80
C ALA A 45 2.85 -21.35 9.85
N LEU A 46 2.78 -22.68 9.80
CA LEU A 46 1.95 -23.48 10.70
C LEU A 46 2.24 -23.25 12.19
N PRO A 47 3.51 -23.26 12.67
CA PRO A 47 3.79 -23.03 14.08
C PRO A 47 3.34 -21.66 14.57
N LEU A 48 3.46 -20.62 13.73
CA LEU A 48 3.00 -19.28 14.08
C LEU A 48 1.49 -19.26 14.29
N LEU A 49 0.72 -19.79 13.33
CA LEU A 49 -0.74 -19.84 13.42
C LEU A 49 -1.22 -20.65 14.64
N GLN A 50 -0.53 -21.75 14.97
CA GLN A 50 -0.83 -22.56 16.17
C GLN A 50 -0.55 -21.81 17.48
N GLU A 51 0.43 -20.90 17.49
CA GLU A 51 0.73 -20.01 18.61
C GLU A 51 -0.15 -18.74 18.64
N GLY A 52 -1.15 -18.63 17.75
CA GLY A 52 -2.00 -17.44 17.65
C GLY A 52 -1.30 -16.23 17.02
N LYS A 53 -0.28 -16.47 16.20
CA LYS A 53 0.49 -15.43 15.48
C LYS A 53 0.16 -15.42 13.99
N SER A 54 -0.04 -14.22 13.48
CA SER A 54 -0.41 -13.95 12.08
C SER A 54 0.63 -14.45 11.06
N ALA A 55 0.18 -14.92 9.88
CA ALA A 55 1.08 -15.33 8.80
C ALA A 55 1.91 -14.17 8.22
N ARG A 56 1.56 -12.91 8.52
CA ARG A 56 2.40 -11.70 8.32
C ARG A 56 3.80 -11.83 8.93
N LEU A 57 3.96 -12.60 10.01
CA LEU A 57 5.23 -12.74 10.73
C LEU A 57 6.18 -13.79 10.13
N VAL A 58 5.74 -14.55 9.12
CA VAL A 58 6.58 -15.55 8.46
C VAL A 58 7.76 -14.85 7.78
N GLN A 59 8.96 -15.10 8.28
CA GLN A 59 10.21 -14.62 7.69
C GLN A 59 10.45 -15.33 6.36
N ARG A 60 10.75 -14.54 5.32
CA ARG A 60 10.98 -15.03 3.95
C ARG A 60 11.85 -14.06 3.15
N SER A 61 12.55 -14.58 2.15
CA SER A 61 13.32 -13.76 1.21
C SER A 61 12.44 -13.21 0.08
N GLU A 62 12.99 -12.27 -0.71
CA GLU A 62 12.30 -11.69 -1.87
C GLU A 62 11.93 -12.75 -2.92
N ASP A 63 12.81 -13.74 -3.15
CA ASP A 63 12.57 -14.85 -4.09
C ASP A 63 11.43 -15.78 -3.63
N GLU A 64 11.15 -15.83 -2.32
CA GLU A 64 10.10 -16.66 -1.73
C GLU A 64 8.72 -15.98 -1.71
N GLU A 65 8.69 -14.65 -1.86
CA GLU A 65 7.49 -13.83 -1.69
C GLU A 65 6.38 -14.22 -2.67
N LYS A 66 6.74 -14.52 -3.93
CA LYS A 66 5.76 -14.98 -4.93
C LYS A 66 5.09 -16.29 -4.50
N THR A 67 5.88 -17.30 -4.15
CA THR A 67 5.36 -18.61 -3.71
C THR A 67 4.55 -18.49 -2.43
N PHE A 68 4.96 -17.61 -1.51
CA PHE A 68 4.20 -17.36 -0.30
C PHE A 68 2.84 -16.73 -0.58
N ARG A 69 2.76 -15.74 -1.49
CA ARG A 69 1.48 -15.15 -1.92
C ARG A 69 0.55 -16.17 -2.57
N GLU A 70 1.07 -17.17 -3.27
CA GLU A 70 0.28 -18.26 -3.87
C GLU A 70 -0.35 -19.20 -2.81
N LEU A 71 0.11 -19.14 -1.55
CA LEU A 71 -0.61 -19.80 -0.44
C LEU A 71 -1.98 -19.16 -0.18
N GLN A 72 -2.18 -17.90 -0.57
CA GLN A 72 -3.44 -17.15 -0.45
C GLN A 72 -3.97 -17.06 0.99
N LEU A 73 -3.05 -16.96 1.95
CA LEU A 73 -3.39 -16.84 3.37
C LEU A 73 -4.04 -15.49 3.66
N LEU A 74 -5.12 -15.48 4.44
CA LEU A 74 -5.85 -14.27 4.82
C LEU A 74 -4.99 -13.39 5.74
N THR A 75 -4.35 -14.01 6.72
CA THR A 75 -3.50 -13.36 7.72
C THR A 75 -2.12 -13.01 7.19
N SER A 76 -1.82 -13.27 5.91
CA SER A 76 -0.62 -12.73 5.26
C SER A 76 -0.81 -11.32 4.70
N LYS A 77 -2.06 -10.94 4.41
CA LYS A 77 -2.39 -9.65 3.79
C LYS A 77 -2.09 -8.51 4.76
N PRO A 78 -1.46 -7.40 4.36
CA PRO A 78 -1.29 -6.23 5.23
C PRO A 78 -2.61 -5.80 5.89
N ALA A 79 -2.55 -5.36 7.14
CA ALA A 79 -3.73 -4.94 7.91
C ALA A 79 -3.54 -3.56 8.53
N LEU A 80 -4.65 -2.82 8.62
CA LEU A 80 -4.76 -1.53 9.27
C LEU A 80 -5.98 -1.57 10.19
N TYR A 81 -5.76 -1.38 11.49
CA TYR A 81 -6.84 -1.22 12.46
C TYR A 81 -7.29 0.23 12.49
N VAL A 82 -8.58 0.44 12.25
CA VAL A 82 -9.21 1.76 12.28
C VAL A 82 -9.93 1.91 13.61
N CYS A 83 -9.30 2.65 14.53
CA CYS A 83 -9.87 2.96 15.84
C CYS A 83 -10.84 4.13 15.72
N ASN A 84 -12.13 3.82 15.69
CA ASN A 84 -13.17 4.85 15.77
C ASN A 84 -13.35 5.32 17.22
N VAL A 85 -13.16 6.61 17.47
CA VAL A 85 -13.22 7.21 18.81
C VAL A 85 -14.18 8.39 18.88
N ASP A 86 -14.50 8.82 20.10
CA ASP A 86 -15.19 10.09 20.36
C ASP A 86 -14.37 11.31 19.88
N GLU A 87 -15.05 12.45 19.73
CA GLU A 87 -14.45 13.68 19.19
C GLU A 87 -13.25 14.17 20.02
N ALA A 88 -13.36 14.10 21.36
CA ALA A 88 -12.30 14.55 22.26
C ALA A 88 -11.03 13.70 22.16
N SER A 89 -11.16 12.44 21.74
CA SER A 89 -10.07 11.50 21.55
C SER A 89 -9.54 11.49 20.11
N ALA A 90 -10.15 12.21 19.16
CA ALA A 90 -9.83 12.10 17.73
C ALA A 90 -8.39 12.53 17.38
N ALA A 91 -7.85 13.50 18.12
CA ALA A 91 -6.51 14.02 17.92
C ALA A 91 -5.41 13.14 18.56
N THR A 92 -5.68 12.56 19.74
CA THR A 92 -4.65 11.93 20.59
C THR A 92 -4.88 10.44 20.86
N GLY A 93 -6.03 9.90 20.48
CA GLY A 93 -6.50 8.60 20.93
C GLY A 93 -6.85 8.59 22.42
N ASN A 94 -7.10 7.38 22.94
CA ASN A 94 -7.48 7.13 24.33
C ASN A 94 -6.82 5.83 24.85
N SER A 95 -7.22 5.35 26.02
CA SER A 95 -6.66 4.11 26.58
C SER A 95 -6.92 2.89 25.71
N MET A 96 -8.07 2.82 25.03
CA MET A 96 -8.42 1.69 24.16
C MET A 96 -7.60 1.71 22.88
N THR A 97 -7.35 2.88 22.28
CA THR A 97 -6.51 2.97 21.08
C THR A 97 -5.07 2.50 21.34
N LYS A 98 -4.54 2.74 22.54
CA LYS A 98 -3.22 2.22 22.96
C LYS A 98 -3.20 0.69 23.05
N LEU A 99 -4.25 0.09 23.60
CA LEU A 99 -4.37 -1.38 23.64
C LEU A 99 -4.44 -1.98 22.24
N VAL A 100 -5.17 -1.34 21.32
CA VAL A 100 -5.23 -1.76 19.92
C VAL A 100 -3.87 -1.59 19.23
N GLU A 101 -3.14 -0.52 19.51
CA GLU A 101 -1.79 -0.30 18.98
C GLU A 101 -0.81 -1.39 19.44
N ASP A 102 -0.83 -1.73 20.72
CA ASP A 102 0.02 -2.79 21.27
C ASP A 102 -0.34 -4.16 20.70
N TYR A 103 -1.63 -4.43 20.48
CA TYR A 103 -2.09 -5.64 19.80
C TYR A 103 -1.66 -5.68 18.34
N ALA A 104 -1.92 -4.62 17.57
CA ALA A 104 -1.57 -4.53 16.15
C ALA A 104 -0.06 -4.71 15.91
N ARG A 105 0.78 -4.15 16.79
CA ARG A 105 2.25 -4.30 16.74
C ARG A 105 2.68 -5.76 16.84
N GLN A 106 1.99 -6.58 17.64
CA GLN A 106 2.28 -8.02 17.75
C GLN A 106 1.94 -8.79 16.47
N HIS A 107 1.02 -8.28 15.66
CA HIS A 107 0.56 -8.89 14.41
C HIS A 107 1.13 -8.21 13.14
N ASN A 108 2.11 -7.31 13.29
CA ASN A 108 2.68 -6.52 12.20
C ASN A 108 1.60 -5.78 11.37
N ALA A 109 0.69 -5.12 12.07
CA ALA A 109 -0.39 -4.33 11.49
C ALA A 109 -0.27 -2.85 11.91
N ALA A 110 -0.74 -1.96 11.05
CA ALA A 110 -0.79 -0.53 11.33
C ALA A 110 -2.06 -0.18 12.13
N VAL A 111 -2.06 1.00 12.78
CA VAL A 111 -3.24 1.55 13.47
C VAL A 111 -3.43 2.99 13.08
N ILE A 112 -4.68 3.38 12.86
CA ILE A 112 -5.08 4.77 12.69
C ILE A 112 -6.26 5.10 13.61
N VAL A 113 -6.26 6.30 14.16
CA VAL A 113 -7.37 6.84 14.96
C VAL A 113 -8.19 7.78 14.09
N ILE A 114 -9.51 7.60 14.08
CA ILE A 114 -10.46 8.49 13.41
C ILE A 114 -11.68 8.69 14.31
N SER A 115 -12.45 9.73 14.08
CA SER A 115 -13.81 9.84 14.64
C SER A 115 -14.80 9.89 13.50
N ALA A 116 -15.55 8.80 13.30
CA ALA A 116 -16.56 8.72 12.25
C ALA A 116 -17.65 9.80 12.41
N GLU A 117 -17.89 10.25 13.64
CA GLU A 117 -18.79 11.37 13.95
C GLU A 117 -18.26 12.68 13.34
N ILE A 118 -17.00 13.03 13.61
CA ILE A 118 -16.33 14.20 13.01
C ILE A 118 -16.35 14.08 11.48
N GLU A 119 -15.99 12.93 10.91
CA GLU A 119 -16.00 12.75 9.44
C GLU A 119 -17.40 12.98 8.84
N SER A 120 -18.45 12.52 9.53
CA SER A 120 -19.83 12.70 9.09
C SER A 120 -20.29 14.17 9.15
N GLN A 121 -19.83 14.92 10.16
CA GLN A 121 -20.10 16.35 10.28
C GLN A 121 -19.33 17.14 9.22
N VAL A 122 -18.03 16.89 9.05
CA VAL A 122 -17.17 17.50 8.03
C VAL A 122 -17.73 17.31 6.62
N ALA A 123 -18.22 16.10 6.30
CA ALA A 123 -18.79 15.80 4.99
C ALA A 123 -20.05 16.60 4.62
N GLN A 124 -20.72 17.23 5.61
CA GLN A 124 -21.90 18.06 5.40
C GLN A 124 -21.57 19.55 5.31
N LEU A 125 -20.33 19.93 5.64
CA LEU A 125 -19.87 21.32 5.59
C LEU A 125 -19.32 21.66 4.21
N PRO A 126 -19.52 22.90 3.73
CA PRO A 126 -18.79 23.44 2.59
C PRO A 126 -17.27 23.40 2.83
N ASP A 127 -16.47 23.20 1.77
CA ASP A 127 -15.01 23.09 1.85
C ASP A 127 -14.33 24.22 2.66
N VAL A 128 -14.86 25.44 2.55
CA VAL A 128 -14.35 26.62 3.27
C VAL A 128 -14.58 26.55 4.78
N GLU A 129 -15.63 25.86 5.23
CA GLU A 129 -15.99 25.73 6.66
C GLU A 129 -15.33 24.50 7.30
N GLN A 130 -14.96 23.49 6.51
CA GLN A 130 -14.33 22.26 7.01
C GLN A 130 -13.02 22.54 7.75
N ALA A 131 -12.17 23.42 7.20
CA ALA A 131 -10.87 23.74 7.79
C ALA A 131 -11.03 24.43 9.16
N GLU A 132 -11.94 25.40 9.26
CA GLU A 132 -12.22 26.11 10.51
C GLU A 132 -12.76 25.15 11.57
N TYR A 133 -13.72 24.29 11.20
CA TYR A 133 -14.29 23.30 12.11
C TYR A 133 -13.23 22.33 12.65
N LEU A 134 -12.36 21.79 11.79
CA LEU A 134 -11.28 20.89 12.20
C LEU A 134 -10.28 21.59 13.13
N GLU A 135 -9.95 22.86 12.88
CA GLU A 135 -9.04 23.63 13.73
C GLU A 135 -9.59 23.79 15.15
N THR A 136 -10.91 23.98 15.32
CA THR A 136 -11.53 24.02 16.65
C THR A 136 -11.35 22.73 17.46
N LEU A 137 -11.15 21.61 16.77
CA LEU A 137 -10.93 20.28 17.34
C LEU A 137 -9.43 19.92 17.44
N GLY A 138 -8.54 20.84 17.07
CA GLY A 138 -7.08 20.59 17.03
C GLY A 138 -6.66 19.63 15.91
N LEU A 139 -7.46 19.51 14.86
CA LEU A 139 -7.18 18.68 13.69
C LEU A 139 -6.78 19.57 12.51
N HIS A 140 -5.77 19.14 11.77
CA HIS A 140 -5.28 19.87 10.58
C HIS A 140 -5.89 19.36 9.27
N GLU A 141 -6.51 18.18 9.29
CA GLU A 141 -7.13 17.55 8.13
C GLU A 141 -8.17 16.50 8.57
N PRO A 142 -9.10 16.12 7.68
CA PRO A 142 -10.03 15.01 7.92
C PRO A 142 -9.30 13.69 8.18
N GLY A 143 -9.78 12.91 9.14
CA GLY A 143 -9.28 11.57 9.44
C GLY A 143 -9.43 10.61 8.26
N LEU A 144 -10.44 10.80 7.41
CA LEU A 144 -10.62 10.00 6.20
C LEU A 144 -9.46 10.19 5.20
N ASN A 145 -8.91 11.40 5.08
CA ASN A 145 -7.75 11.66 4.22
C ASN A 145 -6.51 10.90 4.72
N ARG A 146 -6.31 10.89 6.04
CA ARG A 146 -5.25 10.08 6.67
C ARG A 146 -5.46 8.60 6.40
N LEU A 147 -6.68 8.08 6.58
CA LEU A 147 -7.02 6.68 6.30
C LEU A 147 -6.70 6.28 4.85
N ILE A 148 -7.08 7.12 3.89
CA ILE A 148 -6.79 6.89 2.47
C ILE A 148 -5.28 6.79 2.24
N ARG A 149 -4.49 7.73 2.78
CA ARG A 149 -3.02 7.73 2.60
C ARG A 149 -2.36 6.52 3.25
N GLU A 150 -2.75 6.17 4.48
CA GLU A 150 -2.24 4.98 5.16
C GLU A 150 -2.57 3.70 4.38
N ALA A 151 -3.82 3.55 3.92
CA ALA A 151 -4.21 2.40 3.11
C ALA A 151 -3.45 2.34 1.78
N TYR A 152 -3.22 3.48 1.13
CA TYR A 152 -2.45 3.57 -0.12
C TYR A 152 -0.99 3.14 0.09
N GLN A 153 -0.36 3.61 1.17
CA GLN A 153 0.99 3.20 1.54
C GLN A 153 1.07 1.73 1.93
N LEU A 154 0.08 1.22 2.67
CA LEU A 154 -0.02 -0.17 3.11
C LEU A 154 -0.10 -1.15 1.92
N LEU A 155 -0.78 -0.74 0.85
CA LEU A 155 -0.86 -1.48 -0.41
C LEU A 155 0.42 -1.37 -1.27
N GLY A 156 1.43 -0.64 -0.79
CA GLY A 156 2.68 -0.41 -1.52
C GLY A 156 2.45 0.40 -2.78
N LEU A 157 1.48 1.31 -2.79
CA LEU A 157 1.17 2.18 -3.91
C LEU A 157 1.91 3.51 -3.79
N GLN A 158 2.15 4.14 -4.93
CA GLN A 158 2.68 5.51 -5.05
C GLN A 158 2.05 6.20 -6.27
N THR A 159 2.11 7.53 -6.29
CA THR A 159 1.49 8.34 -7.35
C THR A 159 2.55 8.96 -8.25
N TYR A 160 2.31 9.00 -9.56
CA TYR A 160 2.99 9.92 -10.46
C TYR A 160 1.96 10.79 -11.19
N PHE A 161 2.40 11.87 -11.83
CA PHE A 161 1.52 12.80 -12.51
C PHE A 161 1.81 12.90 -14.00
N THR A 162 0.75 13.07 -14.79
CA THR A 162 0.84 13.67 -16.12
C THR A 162 0.22 15.06 -16.06
N ALA A 163 0.91 16.08 -16.55
CA ALA A 163 0.41 17.45 -16.55
C ALA A 163 0.53 18.06 -17.94
N GLY A 164 -0.57 18.63 -18.44
CA GLY A 164 -0.63 19.35 -19.70
C GLY A 164 -1.70 20.44 -19.68
N PRO A 165 -1.83 21.25 -20.76
CA PRO A 165 -2.71 22.41 -20.78
C PRO A 165 -4.20 22.11 -20.55
N LYS A 166 -4.63 20.86 -20.82
CA LYS A 166 -6.02 20.43 -20.70
C LYS A 166 -6.31 19.67 -19.41
N GLU A 167 -5.32 18.98 -18.86
CA GLU A 167 -5.51 18.03 -17.77
C GLU A 167 -4.23 17.88 -16.96
N ALA A 168 -4.40 17.83 -15.64
CA ALA A 168 -3.43 17.27 -14.72
C ALA A 168 -4.07 16.04 -14.08
N ARG A 169 -3.36 14.91 -14.10
CA ARG A 169 -3.89 13.63 -13.62
C ARG A 169 -2.87 12.90 -12.77
N ALA A 170 -3.34 12.37 -11.64
CA ALA A 170 -2.64 11.43 -10.79
C ALA A 170 -2.83 10.00 -11.30
N TRP A 171 -1.75 9.24 -11.33
CA TRP A 171 -1.72 7.84 -11.74
C TRP A 171 -1.16 6.98 -10.63
N THR A 172 -1.87 5.90 -10.30
CA THR A 172 -1.47 4.95 -9.26
C THR A 172 -0.60 3.85 -9.86
N ILE A 173 0.56 3.61 -9.24
CA ILE A 173 1.48 2.51 -9.56
C ILE A 173 1.93 1.82 -8.27
N HIS A 174 2.56 0.66 -8.39
CA HIS A 174 3.23 0.04 -7.25
C HIS A 174 4.60 0.69 -7.03
N LYS A 175 5.01 0.78 -5.77
CA LYS A 175 6.38 1.17 -5.41
C LYS A 175 7.37 0.21 -6.07
N GLY A 176 8.34 0.75 -6.77
CA GLY A 176 9.34 -0.03 -7.52
C GLY A 176 8.99 -0.23 -9.00
N ASP A 177 7.79 0.14 -9.46
CA ASP A 177 7.45 0.06 -10.87
C ASP A 177 8.41 0.92 -11.71
N ARG A 178 8.87 0.33 -12.82
CA ARG A 178 9.74 1.00 -13.79
C ARG A 178 8.93 1.86 -14.74
N ALA A 179 9.58 2.82 -15.39
CA ALA A 179 8.93 3.76 -16.30
C ALA A 179 8.04 3.12 -17.38
N PRO A 180 8.40 1.97 -18.01
CA PRO A 180 7.50 1.29 -18.96
C PRO A 180 6.21 0.77 -18.31
N GLN A 181 6.31 0.19 -17.11
CA GLN A 181 5.15 -0.34 -16.36
C GLN A 181 4.23 0.82 -15.97
N ALA A 182 4.80 1.93 -15.49
CA ALA A 182 4.05 3.14 -15.18
C ALA A 182 3.33 3.71 -16.41
N ALA A 183 3.97 3.70 -17.59
CA ALA A 183 3.33 4.10 -18.84
C ALA A 183 2.18 3.14 -19.24
N GLY A 184 2.34 1.84 -18.97
CA GLY A 184 1.34 0.80 -19.19
C GLY A 184 0.02 1.03 -18.46
N VAL A 185 0.06 1.70 -17.30
CA VAL A 185 -1.15 2.10 -16.55
C VAL A 185 -2.01 3.11 -17.33
N ILE A 186 -1.41 3.94 -18.17
CA ILE A 186 -2.14 4.84 -19.08
C ILE A 186 -2.75 4.03 -20.23
N HIS A 187 -1.91 3.23 -20.88
CA HIS A 187 -2.32 2.36 -21.98
C HIS A 187 -1.28 1.25 -22.20
N THR A 188 -1.73 0.02 -22.44
CA THR A 188 -0.84 -1.15 -22.61
C THR A 188 0.13 -1.01 -23.81
N ASP A 189 -0.25 -0.28 -24.86
CA ASP A 189 0.64 0.00 -25.99
C ASP A 189 1.80 0.93 -25.62
N PHE A 190 1.66 1.80 -24.61
CA PHE A 190 2.76 2.67 -24.19
C PHE A 190 3.88 1.86 -23.53
N GLU A 191 3.52 0.81 -22.80
CA GLU A 191 4.51 -0.11 -22.20
C GLU A 191 5.27 -0.88 -23.29
N ARG A 192 4.56 -1.42 -24.28
CA ARG A 192 5.16 -2.17 -25.40
C ARG A 192 6.03 -1.27 -26.29
N GLY A 193 5.51 -0.09 -26.62
CA GLY A 193 6.14 0.90 -27.48
C GLY A 193 7.09 1.84 -26.75
N PHE A 194 7.36 1.63 -25.44
CA PHE A 194 8.11 2.57 -24.61
C PHE A 194 9.50 2.86 -25.21
N ILE A 195 9.78 4.15 -25.40
CA ILE A 195 11.09 4.66 -25.82
C ILE A 195 11.82 5.25 -24.62
N ARG A 196 11.20 6.24 -23.97
CA ARG A 196 11.75 6.98 -22.81
C ARG A 196 10.65 7.75 -22.09
N ALA A 197 10.90 8.16 -20.86
CA ALA A 197 10.04 9.07 -20.11
C ALA A 197 10.77 10.36 -19.79
N GLN A 198 10.24 11.50 -20.23
CA GLN A 198 10.72 12.78 -19.74
C GLN A 198 10.13 13.01 -18.35
N THR A 199 10.99 13.20 -17.36
CA THR A 199 10.62 13.19 -15.93
C THR A 199 11.14 14.44 -15.24
N ILE A 200 10.28 15.09 -14.47
CA ILE A 200 10.59 16.22 -13.59
C ILE A 200 10.10 15.86 -12.19
N ALA A 201 10.91 16.05 -11.15
CA ALA A 201 10.47 15.81 -9.79
C ALA A 201 9.36 16.80 -9.40
N TYR A 202 8.40 16.39 -8.57
CA TYR A 202 7.27 17.24 -8.14
C TYR A 202 7.71 18.62 -7.65
N ASP A 203 8.66 18.65 -6.71
CA ASP A 203 9.13 19.89 -6.10
C ASP A 203 9.76 20.84 -7.13
N ASP A 204 10.56 20.30 -8.06
CA ASP A 204 11.15 21.08 -9.15
C ASP A 204 10.05 21.64 -10.09
N TYR A 205 9.02 20.84 -10.40
CA TYR A 205 7.92 21.25 -11.26
C TYR A 205 7.13 22.42 -10.64
N VAL A 206 6.77 22.31 -9.36
CA VAL A 206 5.97 23.32 -8.67
C VAL A 206 6.78 24.58 -8.40
N THR A 207 8.00 24.46 -7.88
CA THR A 207 8.83 25.61 -7.47
C THR A 207 9.30 26.45 -8.66
N LEU A 208 9.52 25.83 -9.83
CA LEU A 208 9.97 26.53 -11.03
C LEU A 208 8.81 27.08 -11.87
N GLY A 209 7.56 26.76 -11.54
CA GLY A 209 6.39 27.26 -12.26
C GLY A 209 6.02 26.45 -13.49
N GLY A 210 6.27 25.14 -13.47
CA GLY A 210 5.79 24.18 -14.46
C GLY A 210 6.87 23.66 -15.41
N GLU A 211 6.40 22.99 -16.48
CA GLU A 211 7.25 22.19 -17.37
C GLU A 211 8.34 23.00 -18.09
N VAL A 212 7.98 24.16 -18.66
CA VAL A 212 8.91 24.96 -19.48
C VAL A 212 10.05 25.53 -18.63
N PRO A 213 9.80 26.25 -17.52
CA PRO A 213 10.87 26.75 -16.66
C PRO A 213 11.73 25.62 -16.06
N ALA A 214 11.11 24.49 -15.68
CA ALA A 214 11.84 23.34 -15.15
C ALA A 214 12.80 22.73 -16.19
N LYS A 215 12.42 22.72 -17.48
CA LYS A 215 13.29 22.30 -18.58
C LYS A 215 14.46 23.26 -18.78
N GLU A 216 14.20 24.56 -18.80
CA GLU A 216 15.23 25.60 -18.97
C GLU A 216 16.25 25.59 -17.81
N ALA A 217 15.78 25.28 -16.59
CA ALA A 217 16.62 25.08 -15.42
C ALA A 217 17.35 23.73 -15.38
N GLY A 218 17.20 22.88 -16.41
CA GLY A 218 17.87 21.58 -16.51
C GLY A 218 17.33 20.50 -15.55
N LYS A 219 16.11 20.66 -15.03
CA LYS A 219 15.49 19.68 -14.11
C LYS A 219 14.72 18.57 -14.82
N ALA A 220 14.48 18.71 -16.12
CA ALA A 220 13.89 17.66 -16.94
C ALA A 220 14.93 16.60 -17.33
N ARG A 221 14.67 15.35 -16.94
CA ARG A 221 15.53 14.19 -17.23
C ARG A 221 14.87 13.30 -18.27
N ASP A 222 15.66 12.72 -19.15
CA ASP A 222 15.19 11.67 -20.06
C ASP A 222 15.53 10.31 -19.45
N GLU A 223 14.51 9.64 -18.92
CA GLU A 223 14.64 8.39 -18.19
C GLU A 223 14.36 7.18 -19.10
N GLY A 224 15.21 6.16 -18.96
CA GLY A 224 15.14 4.92 -19.75
C GLY A 224 14.25 3.84 -19.12
N LYS A 225 14.29 2.64 -19.71
CA LYS A 225 13.47 1.49 -19.28
C LYS A 225 13.76 0.99 -17.86
N GLU A 226 14.98 1.23 -17.37
CA GLU A 226 15.42 0.80 -16.04
C GLU A 226 15.08 1.83 -14.95
N TYR A 227 14.56 3.01 -15.30
CA TYR A 227 14.22 4.01 -14.31
C TYR A 227 13.06 3.54 -13.43
N VAL A 228 13.30 3.50 -12.12
CA VAL A 228 12.27 3.27 -11.12
C VAL A 228 11.57 4.60 -10.85
N VAL A 229 10.26 4.65 -11.11
CA VAL A 229 9.48 5.87 -10.91
C VAL A 229 9.47 6.26 -9.44
N LYS A 230 9.58 7.56 -9.16
CA LYS A 230 9.50 8.10 -7.81
C LYS A 230 8.13 8.70 -7.56
N ASP A 231 7.72 8.66 -6.29
CA ASP A 231 6.48 9.30 -5.86
C ASP A 231 6.51 10.80 -6.21
N GLY A 232 5.42 11.27 -6.82
CA GLY A 232 5.24 12.64 -7.30
C GLY A 232 5.91 12.98 -8.63
N ASP A 233 6.64 12.07 -9.27
CA ASP A 233 7.26 12.37 -10.58
C ASP A 233 6.22 12.90 -11.58
N VAL A 234 6.54 14.01 -12.25
CA VAL A 234 5.74 14.54 -13.36
C VAL A 234 6.35 14.02 -14.66
N MET A 235 5.62 13.16 -15.36
CA MET A 235 6.13 12.33 -16.44
C MET A 235 5.41 12.60 -17.77
N LEU A 236 6.20 12.61 -18.84
CA LEU A 236 5.74 12.61 -20.22
C LEU A 236 6.38 11.45 -20.97
N PHE A 237 5.57 10.45 -21.31
CA PHE A 237 6.03 9.25 -22.01
C PHE A 237 6.20 9.48 -23.51
N LYS A 238 7.31 9.00 -24.06
CA LYS A 238 7.55 8.89 -25.50
C LYS A 238 7.50 7.40 -25.86
N PHE A 239 6.65 7.07 -26.82
CA PHE A 239 6.45 5.71 -27.29
C PHE A 239 6.33 5.72 -28.82
N ASN A 240 6.61 4.57 -29.43
CA ASN A 240 6.32 4.35 -30.84
C ASN A 240 4.95 3.71 -30.99
N THR A 241 4.16 4.17 -31.96
CA THR A 241 2.87 3.59 -32.32
C THR A 241 3.04 2.44 -33.29
#